data_AF-A0A920EC25-F1
#
_entry.id   AF-A0A920EC25-F1
#
_cell.length_a   1.000
_cell.length_b   1.000
_cell.length_c   1.000
_cell.angle_alpha   90.00
_cell.angle_beta   90.00
_cell.angle_gamma   90.00
#
_symmetry.space_group_name_H-M   'P 1'
#
loop_
_entity.id
_entity.type
_entity.pdbx_description
1 polymer ?
#
loop_
_entity_poly.entity_id
_entity_poly.type
_entity_poly.pdbx_seq_one_letter_code
_entity_poly.pdbx_strand_id
1 'polypeptide(L)'
;MVLFGQVLSSQEARRRGLVWEVFPDEILITEAKDIGEKASSYSKDLTRSTKEAFKALPAIDNSGDAVQHEVVPQVKSMESDAFRSLVTALQKKISSGS
;
A
#
# COMPACT_ATOMS: atom_id res chain seq x y z
N MET A 1 23.18 6.20 -10.01
CA MET A 1 23.45 5.52 -8.72
C MET A 1 24.32 4.30 -8.89
N VAL A 2 23.85 3.19 -9.47
CA VAL A 2 24.59 1.92 -9.42
C VAL A 2 25.89 1.90 -10.24
N LEU A 3 25.86 2.29 -11.52
CA LEU A 3 27.06 2.23 -12.38
C LEU A 3 28.02 3.41 -12.21
N PHE A 4 27.52 4.55 -11.72
CA PHE A 4 28.25 5.83 -11.73
C PHE A 4 28.35 6.49 -10.34
N GLY A 5 27.98 5.78 -9.26
CA GLY A 5 28.15 6.27 -7.88
C GLY A 5 27.39 7.54 -7.50
N GLN A 6 26.45 8.01 -8.32
CA GLN A 6 25.74 9.27 -8.08
C GLN A 6 24.94 9.23 -6.77
N VAL A 7 25.14 10.24 -5.92
CA VAL A 7 24.33 10.52 -4.73
C VAL A 7 23.20 11.48 -5.09
N LEU A 8 21.99 11.22 -4.60
CA LEU A 8 20.81 12.03 -4.89
C LEU A 8 20.38 12.80 -3.65
N SER A 9 19.88 14.03 -3.85
CA SER A 9 19.13 14.73 -2.82
C SER A 9 17.78 14.06 -2.59
N SER A 10 17.13 14.35 -1.46
CA SER A 10 15.80 13.84 -1.14
C SER A 10 14.78 14.15 -2.25
N GLN A 11 14.80 15.38 -2.77
CA GLN A 11 13.90 15.80 -3.86
C GLN A 11 14.16 15.04 -5.16
N GLU A 12 15.42 14.81 -5.50
CA GLU A 12 15.76 14.07 -6.72
C GLU A 12 15.44 12.58 -6.61
N ALA A 13 15.61 12.00 -5.40
CA ALA A 13 15.19 10.64 -5.12
C ALA A 13 13.66 10.49 -5.26
N ARG A 14 12.88 11.47 -4.80
CA ARG A 14 11.42 11.48 -4.92
C ARG A 14 10.98 11.54 -6.37
N ARG A 15 11.55 12.47 -7.14
CA ARG A 15 11.28 12.63 -8.58
C ARG A 15 11.55 11.36 -9.39
N ARG A 16 12.53 10.55 -8.96
CA ARG A 16 12.90 9.27 -9.60
C ARG A 16 12.18 8.05 -9.02
N GLY A 17 11.24 8.24 -8.09
CA GLY A 17 10.45 7.16 -7.49
C GLY A 17 11.21 6.28 -6.50
N LEU A 18 12.38 6.72 -6.00
CA LEU A 18 13.15 5.98 -5.00
C LEU A 18 12.65 6.22 -3.58
N VAL A 19 12.07 7.40 -3.34
CA VAL A 19 11.34 7.71 -2.10
C VAL A 19 9.92 8.12 -2.45
N TRP A 20 8.98 7.78 -1.59
CA TRP A 20 7.57 8.07 -1.80
C TRP A 20 7.24 9.55 -1.54
N GLU A 21 7.72 10.09 -0.42
CA GLU A 21 7.49 11.48 -0.02
C GLU A 21 8.70 12.04 0.76
N VAL A 22 8.85 13.37 0.78
CA VAL A 22 9.94 14.08 1.47
C VAL A 22 9.37 15.08 2.48
N PHE A 23 9.86 15.00 3.71
CA PHE A 23 9.44 15.87 4.81
C PHE A 23 10.62 16.73 5.32
N PRO A 24 10.34 17.92 5.89
CA PRO A 24 11.29 18.66 6.72
C PRO A 24 11.78 17.80 7.90
N ASP A 25 13.03 18.00 8.31
CA ASP A 25 13.67 17.18 9.35
C ASP A 25 12.93 17.30 10.70
N GLU A 26 12.42 18.49 10.99
CA GLU A 26 11.73 18.82 12.25
C GLU A 26 10.44 18.01 12.45
N ILE A 27 9.82 17.57 11.36
CA ILE A 27 8.55 16.81 11.41
C ILE A 27 8.70 15.36 10.95
N LEU A 28 9.86 14.97 10.43
CA LEU A 28 10.08 13.65 9.82
C LEU A 28 9.69 12.50 10.75
N ILE A 29 10.07 12.57 12.02
CA ILE A 29 9.77 11.53 13.01
C ILE A 29 8.28 11.51 13.36
N THR A 30 7.62 12.66 13.40
CA THR A 30 6.18 12.75 13.66
C THR A 30 5.40 12.09 12.52
N GLU A 31 5.68 12.48 11.28
CA GLU A 31 5.04 11.91 10.08
C GLU A 31 5.28 10.41 9.96
N ALA A 32 6.50 9.94 10.27
CA ALA A 32 6.82 8.52 10.27
C ALA A 32 5.98 7.74 11.31
N LYS A 33 5.74 8.32 12.49
CA LYS A 33 4.88 7.72 13.52
C LYS A 33 3.43 7.67 13.05
N ASP A 34 2.91 8.76 12.48
CA ASP A 34 1.52 8.82 12.01
C ASP A 34 1.25 7.76 10.92
N ILE A 35 2.19 7.57 10.00
CA ILE A 35 2.14 6.50 8.99
C ILE A 35 2.16 5.12 9.68
N GLY A 36 3.03 4.93 10.67
CA GLY A 36 3.14 3.68 11.44
C GLY A 36 1.87 3.35 12.22
N GLU A 37 1.27 4.33 12.89
CA GLU A 37 0.02 4.19 13.63
C GLU A 37 -1.11 3.80 12.69
N LYS A 38 -1.24 4.49 11.54
CA LYS A 38 -2.23 4.15 10.52
C LYS A 38 -2.02 2.74 9.99
N ALA A 39 -0.79 2.36 9.67
CA ALA A 39 -0.47 1.01 9.22
C ALA A 39 -0.82 -0.06 10.27
N SER A 40 -0.58 0.23 11.55
CA SER A 40 -0.85 -0.68 12.67
C SER A 40 -2.35 -0.88 12.94
N SER A 41 -3.18 0.08 12.52
CA SER A 41 -4.64 0.03 12.69
C SER A 41 -5.33 -1.01 11.80
N TYR A 42 -4.65 -1.48 10.75
CA TYR A 42 -5.20 -2.46 9.81
C TYR A 42 -5.03 -3.90 10.31
N SER A 43 -5.90 -4.81 9.84
CA SER A 43 -5.75 -6.24 10.09
C SER A 43 -4.40 -6.75 9.57
N LYS A 44 -3.66 -7.44 10.43
CA LYS A 44 -2.34 -8.03 10.10
C LYS A 44 -2.47 -9.08 8.99
N ASP A 45 -3.51 -9.91 9.05
CA ASP A 45 -3.74 -10.97 8.07
C ASP A 45 -4.08 -10.39 6.69
N LEU A 46 -4.95 -9.37 6.65
CA LEU A 46 -5.29 -8.69 5.40
C LEU A 46 -4.07 -7.97 4.81
N THR A 47 -3.33 -7.22 5.64
CA THR A 47 -2.10 -6.52 5.21
C THR A 47 -1.07 -7.50 4.63
N ARG A 48 -0.87 -8.65 5.29
CA ARG A 48 0.04 -9.69 4.81
C ARG A 48 -0.40 -10.24 3.45
N SER A 49 -1.67 -10.65 3.34
CA SER A 49 -2.23 -11.20 2.10
C SER A 49 -2.13 -10.21 0.94
N THR A 50 -2.47 -8.93 1.17
CA THR A 50 -2.31 -7.88 0.16
C THR A 50 -0.86 -7.70 -0.29
N LYS A 51 0.09 -7.74 0.66
CA LYS A 51 1.53 -7.60 0.34
C LYS A 51 2.08 -8.80 -0.44
N GLU A 52 1.60 -10.01 -0.14
CA GLU A 52 1.93 -11.23 -0.89
C GLU A 52 1.43 -11.14 -2.33
N ALA A 53 0.19 -10.68 -2.53
CA ALA A 53 -0.38 -10.47 -3.86
C ALA A 53 0.47 -9.48 -4.69
N PHE A 54 0.85 -8.33 -4.13
CA PHE A 54 1.68 -7.35 -4.82
C PHE A 54 3.09 -7.85 -5.15
N LYS A 55 3.70 -8.67 -4.28
CA LYS A 55 5.03 -9.24 -4.53
C LYS A 55 5.06 -10.23 -5.69
N ALA A 56 3.94 -10.87 -5.99
CA ALA A 56 3.86 -11.83 -7.08
C ALA A 56 3.70 -11.16 -8.45
N LEU A 57 3.16 -9.93 -8.50
CA LEU A 57 2.92 -9.20 -9.76
C LEU A 57 4.13 -9.11 -10.71
N PRO A 58 5.37 -8.85 -10.27
CA PRO A 58 6.52 -8.79 -11.17
C PRO A 58 6.87 -10.12 -11.85
N ALA A 59 6.40 -11.25 -11.32
CA ALA A 59 6.61 -12.58 -11.88
C ALA A 59 5.52 -12.97 -12.90
N ILE A 60 4.56 -12.08 -13.14
CA ILE A 60 3.45 -12.30 -14.05
C ILE A 60 3.70 -11.50 -15.32
N ASP A 61 4.13 -12.18 -16.37
CA ASP A 61 4.45 -11.60 -17.67
C ASP A 61 3.36 -11.84 -18.73
N ASN A 62 2.30 -12.59 -18.41
CA ASN A 62 1.13 -12.77 -19.25
C ASN A 62 -0.17 -12.27 -18.57
N SER A 63 -1.03 -11.65 -19.39
CA SER A 63 -2.24 -10.97 -18.93
C SER A 63 -3.29 -11.91 -18.32
N GLY A 64 -3.29 -13.21 -18.66
CA GLY A 64 -4.26 -14.18 -18.14
C GLY A 64 -3.95 -14.57 -16.70
N ASP A 65 -2.67 -14.81 -16.42
CA ASP A 65 -2.18 -15.15 -15.09
C ASP A 65 -2.25 -13.95 -14.15
N ALA A 66 -2.14 -12.72 -14.67
CA ALA A 66 -2.33 -11.49 -13.89
C ALA A 66 -3.75 -11.38 -13.33
N VAL A 67 -4.75 -11.64 -14.18
CA VAL A 67 -6.15 -11.59 -13.78
C VAL A 67 -6.47 -12.70 -12.78
N GLN A 68 -5.99 -13.93 -12.98
CA GLN A 68 -6.24 -15.01 -12.03
C GLN A 68 -5.56 -14.76 -10.67
N HIS A 69 -4.34 -14.22 -10.69
CA HIS A 69 -3.61 -13.89 -9.47
C HIS A 69 -4.20 -12.68 -8.72
N GLU A 70 -4.84 -11.75 -9.42
CA GLU A 70 -5.49 -10.59 -8.82
C GLU A 70 -6.89 -10.92 -8.26
N VAL A 71 -7.71 -11.63 -9.05
CA VAL A 71 -9.13 -11.83 -8.74
C VAL A 71 -9.34 -12.81 -7.60
N VAL A 72 -8.57 -13.90 -7.50
CA VAL A 72 -8.79 -14.93 -6.47
C VAL A 72 -8.55 -14.42 -5.04
N PRO A 73 -7.44 -13.70 -4.74
CA PRO A 73 -7.25 -13.08 -3.44
C PRO A 73 -8.27 -11.98 -3.13
N GLN A 74 -8.70 -11.22 -4.14
CA GLN A 74 -9.75 -10.20 -3.97
C GLN A 74 -11.09 -10.83 -3.60
N VAL A 75 -11.51 -11.89 -4.28
CA VAL A 75 -12.75 -12.64 -3.95
C VAL A 75 -12.67 -13.21 -2.53
N LYS A 76 -11.55 -13.84 -2.16
CA LYS A 76 -11.34 -14.33 -0.78
C LYS A 76 -11.34 -13.20 0.26
N SER A 77 -10.75 -12.05 -0.07
CA SER A 77 -10.80 -10.86 0.78
C SER A 77 -12.25 -10.39 0.95
N MET A 78 -13.06 -10.38 -0.11
CA MET A 78 -14.47 -10.00 -0.07
C MET A 78 -15.33 -10.90 0.81
N GLU A 79 -14.93 -12.16 0.96
CA GLU A 79 -15.59 -13.13 1.86
C GLU A 79 -15.21 -12.94 3.33
N SER A 80 -14.14 -12.19 3.63
CA SER A 80 -13.66 -11.99 5.00
C SER A 80 -14.52 -11.00 5.80
N ASP A 81 -14.65 -11.26 7.10
CA ASP A 81 -15.37 -10.35 8.01
C ASP A 81 -14.69 -8.98 8.16
N ALA A 82 -13.36 -8.94 7.98
CA ALA A 82 -12.59 -7.71 7.98
C ALA A 82 -12.99 -6.80 6.80
N PHE A 83 -13.14 -7.38 5.60
CA PHE A 83 -13.58 -6.63 4.43
C PHE A 83 -15.04 -6.22 4.52
N ARG A 84 -15.92 -7.08 5.03
CA ARG A 84 -17.32 -6.72 5.31
C ARG A 84 -17.43 -5.54 6.26
N SER A 85 -16.60 -5.51 7.29
CA SER A 85 -16.53 -4.39 8.25
C SER A 85 -16.03 -3.11 7.58
N LEU A 86 -15.00 -3.21 6.73
CA LEU A 86 -14.47 -2.09 5.95
C LEU A 86 -15.54 -1.49 5.01
N VAL A 87 -16.26 -2.33 4.25
CA VAL A 87 -17.33 -1.90 3.34
C VAL A 87 -18.49 -1.28 4.11
N THR A 88 -18.89 -1.87 5.23
CA THR A 88 -19.96 -1.32 6.08
C THR A 88 -19.59 0.07 6.61
N ALA A 89 -18.36 0.25 7.07
CA ALA A 89 -17.87 1.55 7.52
C ALA A 89 -17.84 2.57 6.37
N LEU A 90 -17.42 2.15 5.17
CA LEU A 90 -17.40 3.00 3.97
C LEU A 90 -18.81 3.41 3.55
N GLN A 91 -19.75 2.47 3.51
CA GLN A 91 -21.17 2.74 3.22
C GLN A 91 -21.78 3.72 4.23
N LYS A 92 -21.49 3.53 5.53
CA LYS A 92 -21.97 4.43 6.59
C LYS A 92 -21.45 5.85 6.39
N LYS A 93 -20.15 6.00 6.05
CA LYS A 93 -19.54 7.31 5.78
C LYS A 93 -20.14 8.01 4.56
N ILE A 94 -20.33 7.27 3.46
CA ILE A 94 -20.95 7.81 2.24
C ILE A 94 -22.41 8.22 2.50
N SER A 95 -23.15 7.40 3.25
CA SER A 95 -24.56 7.64 3.56
C SER A 95 -24.78 8.74 4.59
N SER A 96 -23.78 9.06 5.42
CA SER A 96 -23.86 10.13 6.41
C SER A 96 -23.57 11.53 5.85
N GLY A 97 -23.22 11.66 4.57
CA GLY A 97 -23.09 12.96 3.89
C GLY A 97 -22.17 13.97 4.61
N SER A 98 -21.03 13.51 5.12
CA SER A 98 -20.00 14.36 5.75
C SER A 98 -18.61 14.01 5.22
#